data_AF-A0A846X7Q5-F1
#
_entry.id   AF-A0A846X7Q5-F1
#
_cell.length_a   1.000
_cell.length_b   1.000
_cell.length_c   1.000
_cell.angle_alpha   90.00
_cell.angle_beta   90.00
_cell.angle_gamma   90.00
#
_symmetry.space_group_name_H-M   'P 1'
#
loop_
_entity.id
_entity.type
_entity.pdbx_description
1 polymer ?
#
loop_
_entity_poly.entity_id
_entity_poly.type
_entity_poly.pdbx_seq_one_letter_code
_entity_poly.pdbx_strand_id
1 'polypeptide(L)'
;MRTQPLVRVATVDSDGQPDLVVTGYEFDGRDFWIGGFDPTRTRRTRNIQSGNNKVALLFDDLITQGGWTPRYIRIYGTVELVEAPAGSGTLNMRITPDVSWSVNLTPDSTGPAHSLKPRKTIHR
;
A
#
# COMPACT_ATOMS: atom_id res chain seq x y z
N MET A 1 5.18 7.77 -9.18
CA MET A 1 4.47 8.02 -7.91
C MET A 1 3.94 9.45 -7.77
N ARG A 2 4.56 10.50 -8.35
CA ARG A 2 4.13 11.90 -8.18
C ARG A 2 2.71 12.27 -8.67
N THR A 3 2.04 11.42 -9.44
CA THR A 3 0.68 11.67 -9.97
C THR A 3 -0.43 10.86 -9.28
N GLN A 4 -0.08 9.90 -8.41
CA GLN A 4 -1.04 9.07 -7.69
C GLN A 4 -0.84 9.27 -6.18
N PRO A 5 -1.58 10.21 -5.56
CA PRO A 5 -1.42 10.53 -4.14
C PRO A 5 -2.10 9.52 -3.21
N LEU A 6 -2.89 8.59 -3.75
CA LEU A 6 -3.64 7.62 -2.96
C LEU A 6 -2.99 6.24 -2.99
N VAL A 7 -3.09 5.55 -1.86
CA VAL A 7 -2.78 4.13 -1.71
C VAL A 7 -3.95 3.40 -1.07
N ARG A 8 -4.22 2.18 -1.54
CA ARG A 8 -5.13 1.25 -0.88
C ARG A 8 -4.32 0.37 0.08
N VAL A 9 -4.72 0.33 1.34
CA VAL A 9 -4.03 -0.38 2.41
C VAL A 9 -4.92 -1.52 2.89
N ALA A 10 -4.45 -2.75 2.72
CA ALA A 10 -5.12 -3.94 3.24
C ALA A 10 -4.42 -4.40 4.52
N THR A 11 -5.21 -4.60 5.57
CA THR A 11 -4.79 -5.24 6.83
C THR A 11 -5.79 -6.34 7.16
N VAL A 12 -5.51 -7.12 8.20
CA VAL A 12 -6.38 -8.21 8.64
C VAL A 12 -6.32 -8.30 10.15
N ASP A 13 -7.48 -8.43 10.80
CA ASP A 13 -7.54 -8.59 12.25
C ASP A 13 -7.15 -10.01 12.69
N SER A 14 -7.09 -10.23 14.01
CA SER A 14 -6.73 -11.52 14.61
C SER A 14 -7.70 -12.66 14.26
N ASP A 15 -8.95 -12.34 13.93
CA ASP A 15 -9.98 -13.31 13.59
C ASP A 15 -10.02 -13.61 12.09
N GLY A 16 -9.16 -12.95 11.31
CA GLY A 16 -9.00 -13.18 9.87
C GLY A 16 -9.91 -12.33 8.99
N GLN A 17 -10.65 -11.36 9.55
CA GLN A 17 -11.46 -10.45 8.76
C GLN A 17 -10.57 -9.39 8.10
N PRO A 18 -10.52 -9.33 6.75
CA PRO A 18 -9.76 -8.32 6.05
C PRO A 18 -10.41 -6.94 6.19
N ASP A 19 -9.56 -5.91 6.23
CA ASP A 19 -9.93 -4.50 6.16
C ASP A 19 -9.19 -3.83 4.98
N LEU A 20 -9.85 -2.89 4.31
CA LEU A 20 -9.30 -2.16 3.17
C LEU A 20 -9.67 -0.69 3.29
N VAL A 21 -8.66 0.18 3.30
CA VAL A 21 -8.87 1.63 3.35
C VAL A 21 -8.05 2.34 2.28
N VAL A 22 -8.45 3.57 1.94
CA VAL A 22 -7.69 4.46 1.06
C VAL A 22 -7.06 5.57 1.91
N THR A 23 -5.76 5.80 1.73
CA THR A 23 -5.00 6.83 2.46
C THR A 23 -4.04 7.57 1.54
N GLY A 24 -3.51 8.70 2.03
CA GLY A 24 -2.23 9.21 1.54
C GLY A 24 -1.06 8.37 2.07
N TYR A 25 0.15 8.65 1.57
CA TYR A 25 1.37 8.00 2.01
C TYR A 25 2.58 8.92 1.82
N GLU A 26 3.63 8.63 2.58
CA GLU A 26 4.98 9.10 2.29
C GLU A 26 5.89 7.90 2.01
N PHE A 27 6.96 8.12 1.25
CA PHE A 27 7.96 7.10 0.95
C PHE A 27 9.34 7.72 1.10
N ASP A 28 10.17 7.15 1.97
CA ASP A 28 11.50 7.68 2.33
C ASP A 28 12.64 7.09 1.48
N GLY A 29 12.31 6.25 0.48
CA GLY A 29 13.26 5.50 -0.33
C GLY A 29 13.40 4.04 0.09
N ARG A 30 12.89 3.67 1.27
CA ARG A 30 12.93 2.31 1.80
C ARG A 30 11.56 1.85 2.30
N ASP A 31 10.95 2.63 3.17
CA ASP A 31 9.70 2.30 3.85
C ASP A 31 8.57 3.23 3.41
N PHE A 32 7.34 2.71 3.45
CA PHE A 32 6.13 3.51 3.29
C PHE A 32 5.60 3.93 4.64
N TRP A 33 5.16 5.19 4.75
CA TRP A 33 4.62 5.77 5.97
C TRP A 33 3.18 6.16 5.77
N ILE A 34 2.31 5.70 6.67
CA ILE A 34 0.88 5.99 6.66
C ILE A 34 0.47 6.53 8.02
N GLY A 35 0.24 7.84 8.08
CA GLY A 35 -0.32 8.53 9.24
C GLY A 35 -1.83 8.76 9.11
N GLY A 36 -2.31 9.82 9.74
CA GLY A 36 -3.69 10.30 9.60
C GLY A 36 -4.22 10.98 10.87
N PHE A 37 -5.47 11.42 10.80
CA PHE A 37 -6.18 11.96 11.96
C PHE A 37 -6.55 10.82 12.91
N ASP A 38 -6.08 10.92 14.16
CA ASP A 38 -6.32 9.95 15.24
C ASP A 38 -6.15 8.46 14.83
N PRO A 39 -4.94 8.08 14.41
CA PRO A 39 -4.68 6.75 13.85
C PRO A 39 -4.93 5.64 14.86
N THR A 40 -4.82 5.91 16.17
CA THR A 40 -5.08 4.95 17.25
C THR A 40 -6.52 4.44 17.25
N ARG A 41 -7.47 5.21 16.71
CA ARG A 41 -8.89 4.84 16.63
C ARG A 41 -9.27 4.13 15.34
N THR A 42 -8.35 3.95 14.40
CA THR A 42 -8.66 3.32 13.12
C THR A 42 -8.66 1.79 13.22
N ARG A 43 -9.46 1.13 12.37
CA ARG A 43 -9.50 -0.35 12.32
C ARG A 43 -8.14 -0.92 11.91
N ARG A 44 -7.52 -0.41 10.85
CA ARG A 44 -6.16 -0.79 10.43
C ARG A 44 -5.15 -0.80 11.58
N THR A 45 -5.18 0.18 12.48
CA THR A 45 -4.28 0.24 13.63
C THR A 45 -4.61 -0.84 14.65
N ARG A 46 -5.90 -1.04 14.96
CA ARG A 46 -6.33 -2.12 15.86
C ARG A 46 -5.94 -3.51 15.33
N ASN A 47 -6.06 -3.74 14.02
CA ASN A 47 -5.64 -4.98 13.37
C ASN A 47 -4.14 -5.27 13.59
N ILE A 48 -3.31 -4.24 13.58
CA ILE A 48 -1.87 -4.36 13.82
C ILE A 48 -1.57 -4.58 15.29
N GLN A 49 -2.25 -3.83 16.17
CA GLN A 49 -2.15 -4.00 17.63
C GLN A 49 -2.58 -5.38 18.10
N SER A 50 -3.51 -6.04 17.39
CA SER A 50 -3.88 -7.43 17.68
C SER A 50 -2.82 -8.47 17.24
N GLY A 51 -1.63 -8.02 16.82
CA GLY A 51 -0.48 -8.87 16.52
C GLY A 51 -0.34 -9.26 15.05
N ASN A 52 -1.22 -8.80 14.15
CA ASN A 52 -1.09 -9.11 12.73
C ASN A 52 -0.26 -8.06 12.00
N ASN A 53 0.99 -8.41 11.69
CA ASN A 53 1.93 -7.50 11.03
C ASN A 53 1.90 -7.58 9.50
N LYS A 54 0.97 -8.35 8.89
CA LYS A 54 0.90 -8.47 7.43
C LYS A 54 0.10 -7.32 6.83
N VAL A 55 0.65 -6.73 5.76
CA VAL A 55 0.02 -5.62 5.05
C VAL A 55 0.18 -5.79 3.54
N ALA A 56 -0.82 -5.33 2.79
CA ALA A 56 -0.68 -5.14 1.36
C ALA A 56 -0.97 -3.67 0.98
N LEU A 57 -0.17 -3.13 0.08
CA LEU A 57 -0.41 -1.82 -0.53
C LEU A 57 -0.76 -2.01 -2.01
N LEU A 58 -1.71 -1.22 -2.50
CA LEU A 58 -2.00 -1.11 -3.93
C LEU A 58 -2.00 0.36 -4.35
N PHE A 59 -1.15 0.65 -5.33
CA PHE A 59 -1.13 1.91 -6.07
C PHE A 59 -1.64 1.60 -7.46
N ASP A 60 -2.77 2.18 -7.86
CA ASP A 60 -3.41 1.85 -9.13
C ASP A 60 -4.09 3.07 -9.76
N ASP A 61 -4.15 3.05 -11.08
CA ASP A 61 -4.90 3.99 -11.91
C ASP A 61 -5.25 3.37 -13.27
N LEU A 62 -5.84 4.20 -14.15
CA LEU A 62 -6.06 3.89 -15.56
C LEU A 62 -5.11 4.73 -16.40
N ILE A 63 -4.45 4.10 -17.38
CA ILE A 63 -3.52 4.80 -18.30
C ILE A 63 -4.25 5.82 -19.17
N THR A 64 -5.48 5.52 -19.59
CA THR A 64 -6.28 6.38 -20.46
C THR A 64 -7.71 6.45 -19.94
N GLN A 65 -8.21 7.67 -19.73
CA GLN A 65 -9.60 7.91 -19.37
C GLN A 65 -10.49 7.52 -20.57
N GLY A 66 -11.35 6.52 -20.40
CA GLY A 66 -12.18 5.94 -21.46
C GLY A 66 -11.69 4.60 -22.02
N GLY A 67 -10.48 4.15 -21.65
CA GLY A 67 -9.96 2.80 -21.92
C GLY A 67 -9.95 1.92 -20.66
N TRP A 68 -9.99 0.60 -20.84
CA TRP A 68 -9.83 -0.38 -19.74
C TRP A 68 -8.42 -0.95 -19.71
N THR A 69 -7.45 -0.08 -19.40
CA THR A 69 -6.04 -0.47 -19.22
C THR A 69 -5.57 -0.11 -17.81
N PRO A 70 -5.81 -0.99 -16.83
CA PRO A 70 -5.33 -0.79 -15.46
C PRO A 70 -3.81 -0.77 -15.41
N ARG A 71 -3.26 0.10 -14.58
CA ARG A 71 -1.85 0.12 -14.22
C ARG A 71 -1.76 0.09 -12.72
N TYR A 72 -0.88 -0.75 -12.18
CA TYR A 72 -0.73 -0.85 -10.74
C TYR A 72 0.61 -1.37 -10.26
N ILE A 73 0.88 -1.09 -8.99
CA ILE A 73 1.89 -1.72 -8.17
C ILE A 73 1.21 -2.26 -6.92
N ARG A 74 1.30 -3.57 -6.72
CA ARG A 74 0.91 -4.23 -5.48
C ARG A 74 2.15 -4.56 -4.69
N ILE A 75 2.17 -4.25 -3.40
CA ILE A 75 3.26 -4.54 -2.48
C ILE A 75 2.74 -5.42 -1.35
N TYR A 76 3.50 -6.44 -1.00
CA TYR A 76 3.35 -7.20 0.24
C TYR A 76 4.53 -6.89 1.15
N GLY A 77 4.26 -6.76 2.43
CA GLY A 77 5.30 -6.44 3.42
C GLY A 77 4.83 -6.66 4.84
N THR A 78 5.61 -6.10 5.76
CA THR A 78 5.30 -6.03 7.18
C THR A 78 5.01 -4.60 7.62
N VAL A 79 4.21 -4.45 8.67
CA VAL A 79 3.92 -3.16 9.27
C VAL A 79 4.22 -3.14 10.77
N GLU A 80 4.78 -2.03 11.23
CA GLU A 80 4.92 -1.69 12.64
C GLU A 80 4.27 -0.33 12.94
N LEU A 81 3.80 -0.15 14.18
CA LEU A 81 3.30 1.13 14.66
C LEU A 81 4.44 1.88 15.35
N VAL A 82 4.77 3.06 14.83
CA VAL A 82 5.86 3.91 15.32
C VAL A 82 5.27 5.24 15.77
N GLU A 83 5.75 5.78 16.89
CA GLU A 83 5.37 7.13 17.30
C GLU A 83 5.89 8.18 16.31
N ALA A 84 5.05 9.15 15.97
CA ALA A 84 5.46 10.25 15.11
C ALA A 84 6.64 11.03 15.75
N PRO A 85 7.66 11.43 14.95
CA PRO A 85 8.88 12.09 15.45
C PRO A 85 8.67 13.37 16.28
N ALA A 86 7.49 14.00 16.19
CA ALA A 86 7.15 15.24 16.88
C ALA A 86 6.42 15.03 18.23
N GLY A 87 6.34 13.80 18.76
CA GLY A 87 5.74 13.55 20.08
C GLY A 87 4.24 13.88 20.16
N SER A 88 3.56 13.94 19.01
CA SER A 88 2.13 14.29 18.91
C SER A 88 1.20 13.20 19.45
N GLY A 89 1.72 12.11 20.04
CA GLY A 89 0.96 10.92 20.45
C GLY A 89 0.30 10.16 19.29
N THR A 90 0.70 10.48 18.06
CA THR A 90 0.10 9.96 16.83
C THR A 90 0.92 8.76 16.35
N LEU A 91 0.28 7.59 16.19
CA LEU A 91 0.94 6.38 15.66
C LEU A 91 0.96 6.39 14.13
N ASN A 92 2.13 6.26 13.54
CA ASN A 92 2.32 6.05 12.12
C ASN A 92 2.54 4.56 11.83
N MET A 93 1.92 4.07 10.77
CA MET A 93 2.25 2.77 10.21
C MET A 93 3.50 2.90 9.36
N ARG A 94 4.59 2.27 9.78
CA ARG A 94 5.79 2.09 8.97
C ARG A 94 5.73 0.73 8.31
N ILE A 95 5.80 0.72 6.99
CA ILE A 95 5.60 -0.46 6.17
C ILE A 95 6.88 -0.75 5.40
N THR A 96 7.46 -1.92 5.67
CA THR A 96 8.65 -2.42 4.99
C THR A 96 8.24 -3.38 3.87
N PRO A 97 8.57 -3.07 2.60
CA PRO A 97 8.25 -3.93 1.46
C PRO A 97 9.06 -5.23 1.46
N ASP A 98 8.41 -6.37 1.23
CA ASP A 98 9.08 -7.66 0.99
C ASP A 98 9.12 -7.97 -0.51
N VAL A 99 7.97 -7.87 -1.16
CA VAL A 99 7.75 -8.23 -2.57
C VAL A 99 6.80 -7.24 -3.20
N SER A 100 7.07 -6.84 -4.44
CA SER A 100 6.09 -6.14 -5.27
C SER A 100 5.78 -6.88 -6.57
N TRP A 101 4.60 -6.57 -7.08
CA TRP A 101 4.11 -7.00 -8.38
C TRP A 101 3.66 -5.75 -9.13
N SER A 102 4.18 -5.54 -10.33
CA SER A 102 3.80 -4.40 -11.16
C SER A 102 3.19 -4.83 -12.48
N VAL A 103 2.21 -4.05 -12.93
CA VAL A 103 1.54 -4.20 -14.21
C VAL A 103 1.47 -2.83 -14.88
N ASN A 104 1.79 -2.81 -16.16
CA ASN A 104 1.71 -1.66 -17.04
C ASN A 104 2.48 -0.39 -16.62
N LEU A 105 3.66 -0.56 -16.02
CA LEU A 105 4.52 0.56 -15.65
C LEU A 105 5.45 1.06 -16.78
N THR A 106 5.52 0.35 -17.91
CA THR A 106 6.40 0.70 -19.04
C THR A 106 5.60 1.22 -20.22
N PRO A 107 6.08 2.18 -21.02
CA PRO A 107 5.34 2.75 -22.16
C PRO A 107 4.79 1.70 -23.14
N ASP A 108 5.51 0.60 -23.34
CA ASP A 108 5.16 -0.46 -24.31
C ASP A 108 4.17 -1.50 -23.77
N SER A 109 3.64 -1.30 -22.56
CA SER A 109 2.75 -2.27 -21.91
C SER A 109 1.28 -2.14 -22.31
N THR A 110 1.00 -1.46 -23.41
CA THR A 110 -0.33 -1.28 -23.98
C THR A 110 -0.76 -2.52 -24.76
N GLY A 111 -1.33 -3.48 -24.03
CA GLY A 111 -1.96 -4.67 -24.62
C GLY A 111 -3.32 -4.95 -24.00
N PRO A 112 -4.18 -5.75 -24.66
CA PRO A 112 -5.45 -6.18 -24.09
C PRO A 112 -5.23 -6.92 -22.75
N ALA A 113 -6.24 -6.92 -21.88
CA ALA A 113 -6.12 -7.43 -20.50
C ALA A 113 -5.53 -8.86 -20.39
N HIS A 114 -5.72 -9.70 -21.41
CA HIS A 114 -5.20 -11.07 -21.46
C HIS A 114 -3.70 -11.19 -21.78
N SER A 115 -3.03 -10.12 -22.21
CA SER A 115 -1.60 -10.12 -22.52
C SER A 115 -0.73 -9.49 -21.41
N LEU A 116 -1.34 -9.10 -20.29
CA LEU A 116 -0.64 -8.46 -19.17
C LEU A 116 0.30 -9.44 -18.49
N LYS A 117 1.58 -9.07 -18.38
CA LYS A 117 2.61 -9.85 -17.67
C LYS A 117 3.01 -9.13 -16.38
N PRO A 118 2.51 -9.56 -15.21
CA PRO A 118 2.96 -9.04 -13.94
C PRO A 118 4.47 -9.26 -13.76
N ARG A 119 5.19 -8.22 -13.35
CA ARG A 119 6.61 -8.31 -12.99
C ARG A 119 6.76 -8.37 -11.48
N LYS A 120 7.48 -9.37 -10.99
CA LYS A 120 7.79 -9.54 -9.57
C LYS A 120 9.14 -8.91 -9.23
N THR A 121 9.21 -8.20 -8.11
CA THR A 121 10.46 -7.70 -7.51
C THR A 121 10.53 -8.14 -6.05
N ILE A 122 11.72 -8.51 -5.58
CA ILE A 122 12.02 -8.82 -4.18
C ILE A 122 12.87 -7.65 -3.63
N HIS A 123 12.51 -7.10 -2.48
CA HIS A 123 13.08 -5.84 -1.94
C HIS A 123 14.05 -6.04 -0.77
N ARG A 124 14.49 -7.29 -0.54
CA ARG A 124 15.42 -7.65 0.55
C ARG A 124 16.70 -6.82 0.55
#